data_AF-A0A661A4M8-F1
#
_entry.id   AF-A0A661A4M8-F1
#
_cell.length_a   1.000
_cell.length_b   1.000
_cell.length_c   1.000
_cell.angle_alpha   90.00
_cell.angle_beta   90.00
_cell.angle_gamma   90.00
#
_symmetry.space_group_name_H-M   'P 1'
#
loop_
_entity.id
_entity.type
_entity.pdbx_description
1 polymer ?
#
loop_
_entity_poly.entity_id
_entity_poly.type
_entity_poly.pdbx_seq_one_letter_code
_entity_poly.pdbx_strand_id
1 'polypeptide(L)'
;DERVRDLVVTDEVSIGDYVLSGGELAALVVLDAVVRRIDGVLGRRESADTDSFGPARQGQLDCAWYTRPEEYRGLKVPDELLGGDHQRIERWRLQSSRERTQMWRPDLLDAEAPD
;
A
#
# COMPACT_ATOMS: atom_id res chain seq x y z
N ASP A 1 19.97 21.88 -17.94
CA ASP A 1 21.42 22.18 -17.92
C ASP A 1 21.99 21.40 -16.75
N GLU A 2 23.02 20.58 -16.98
CA GLU A 2 23.56 19.68 -15.95
C GLU A 2 24.14 20.44 -14.76
N ARG A 3 24.67 21.65 -14.98
CA ARG A 3 25.31 22.45 -13.92
C ARG A 3 24.32 22.87 -12.82
N VAL A 4 23.02 22.94 -13.13
CA VAL A 4 22.00 23.20 -12.11
C VAL A 4 21.86 21.98 -11.19
N ARG A 5 21.95 20.77 -11.75
CA ARG A 5 21.95 19.54 -10.94
C ARG A 5 23.17 19.52 -10.02
N ASP A 6 24.36 19.73 -10.59
CA ASP A 6 25.62 19.70 -9.85
C ASP A 6 25.72 20.74 -8.72
N LEU A 7 25.05 21.89 -8.86
CA LEU A 7 25.23 23.02 -7.93
C LEU A 7 24.12 23.16 -6.88
N VAL A 8 22.89 22.72 -7.16
CA VAL A 8 21.74 22.98 -6.26
C VAL A 8 20.82 21.79 -6.00
N VAL A 9 20.85 20.73 -6.83
CA VAL A 9 19.99 19.55 -6.62
C VAL A 9 20.67 18.63 -5.62
N THR A 10 19.97 18.25 -4.55
CA THR A 10 20.50 17.33 -3.53
C THR A 10 20.20 15.88 -3.86
N ASP A 11 19.01 15.62 -4.40
CA ASP A 11 18.49 14.28 -4.62
C ASP A 11 17.71 14.24 -5.94
N GLU A 12 17.82 13.12 -6.64
CA GLU A 12 16.99 12.79 -7.79
C GLU A 12 16.05 11.65 -7.42
N VAL A 13 14.75 11.87 -7.58
CA VAL A 13 13.72 10.89 -7.20
C VAL A 13 12.91 10.52 -8.44
N SER A 14 12.83 9.22 -8.73
CA SER A 14 11.91 8.67 -9.72
C SER A 14 10.72 8.02 -9.02
N ILE A 15 9.53 8.14 -9.63
CA ILE A 15 8.31 7.45 -9.18
C ILE A 15 8.02 6.16 -10.00
N GLY A 16 8.94 5.77 -10.87
CA GLY A 16 8.91 4.50 -11.60
C GLY A 16 9.56 4.55 -12.98
N ASP A 17 9.69 3.39 -13.61
CA ASP A 17 10.42 3.19 -14.86
C ASP A 17 9.56 3.55 -16.09
N TYR A 18 9.20 4.82 -16.22
CA TYR A 18 8.44 5.37 -17.35
C TYR A 18 8.70 6.87 -17.51
N VAL A 19 8.36 7.42 -18.68
CA VAL A 19 8.61 8.85 -19.01
C VAL A 19 7.30 9.64 -18.98
N LEU A 20 7.30 10.76 -18.27
CA LEU A 20 6.23 11.76 -18.24
C LEU A 20 6.62 13.02 -19.03
N SER A 21 5.65 13.84 -19.40
CA SER A 21 5.89 15.10 -20.12
C SER A 21 6.53 16.19 -19.23
N GLY A 22 6.44 16.05 -17.91
CA GLY A 22 6.93 17.01 -16.92
C GLY A 22 6.99 16.39 -15.52
N GLY A 23 7.59 17.11 -14.57
CA GLY A 23 7.83 16.64 -13.20
C GLY A 23 6.68 16.88 -12.22
N GLU A 24 5.64 17.61 -12.62
CA GLU A 24 4.56 18.07 -11.74
C GLU A 24 3.76 16.91 -11.14
N LEU A 25 3.44 15.89 -11.94
CA LEU A 25 2.75 14.69 -11.45
C LEU A 25 3.62 13.90 -10.48
N ALA A 26 4.92 13.78 -10.76
CA ALA A 26 5.86 13.11 -9.85
C ALA A 26 5.94 13.85 -8.50
N ALA A 27 6.03 15.18 -8.53
CA ALA A 27 6.02 16.00 -7.33
C ALA A 27 4.72 15.84 -6.51
N LEU A 28 3.56 15.78 -7.17
CA LEU A 28 2.27 15.57 -6.50
C LEU A 28 2.14 14.17 -5.89
N VAL A 29 2.66 13.13 -6.57
CA VAL A 29 2.69 11.75 -6.03
C VAL A 29 3.54 11.69 -4.76
N VAL A 30 4.75 12.27 -4.79
CA VAL A 30 5.63 12.32 -3.62
C VAL A 30 4.97 13.12 -2.49
N LEU A 31 4.35 14.26 -2.80
CA LEU A 31 3.65 15.08 -1.81
C LEU A 31 2.51 14.30 -1.14
N ASP A 32 1.64 13.61 -1.89
CA ASP A 32 0.54 12.82 -1.32
C ASP A 32 1.05 11.66 -0.45
N ALA A 33 2.09 10.96 -0.90
CA ALA A 33 2.68 9.83 -0.19
C ALA A 33 3.38 10.25 1.12
N VAL A 34 3.99 11.43 1.17
CA VAL A 34 4.66 11.96 2.37
C VAL A 34 3.67 12.61 3.33
N VAL A 35 2.76 13.45 2.83
CA VAL A 35 1.83 14.21 3.68
C VAL A 35 0.92 13.30 4.51
N ARG A 36 0.48 12.15 3.96
CA ARG A 36 -0.33 11.17 4.71
C ARG A 36 0.39 10.57 5.92
N ARG A 37 1.72 10.65 6.00
CA ARG A 37 2.51 10.16 7.14
C ARG A 37 2.60 11.19 8.28
N ILE A 38 2.16 12.42 8.06
CA ILE A 38 2.14 13.48 9.08
C ILE A 38 1.00 13.22 10.06
N ASP A 39 1.32 13.26 11.36
CA ASP A 39 0.35 13.05 12.43
C ASP A 39 -0.83 14.03 12.32
N GLY A 40 -2.05 13.50 12.38
CA GLY A 40 -3.30 14.27 12.29
C GLY A 40 -3.85 14.44 10.88
N VAL A 41 -3.14 14.06 9.83
CA VAL A 41 -3.67 14.07 8.45
C VAL A 41 -4.61 12.89 8.23
N LEU A 42 -4.15 11.67 8.54
CA LEU A 42 -5.01 10.49 8.54
C LEU A 42 -5.68 10.40 9.91
N GLY A 43 -7.01 10.43 9.94
CA GLY A 43 -7.78 10.42 11.20
C GLY A 43 -7.40 9.30 12.17
N ARG A 44 -6.85 8.19 11.68
CA ARG A 44 -6.15 7.16 12.47
C ARG A 44 -4.79 6.86 11.85
N ARG A 45 -3.74 6.87 12.66
CA ARG A 45 -2.36 6.58 12.24
C ARG A 45 -2.22 5.15 11.70
N GLU A 46 -2.90 4.21 12.35
CA GLU A 46 -2.92 2.78 12.00
C GLU A 46 -3.33 2.51 10.55
N SER A 47 -4.10 3.41 9.91
CA SER A 47 -4.53 3.23 8.52
C SER A 47 -3.36 3.14 7.56
N ALA A 48 -2.32 3.97 7.75
CA ALA A 48 -1.12 3.92 6.91
C ALA A 48 -0.28 2.65 7.14
N ASP A 49 -0.38 2.05 8.33
CA ASP A 49 0.40 0.87 8.68
C ASP A 49 -0.20 -0.41 8.08
N THR A 50 -1.52 -0.41 7.88
CA THR A 50 -2.28 -1.53 7.29
C THR A 50 -2.36 -1.51 5.76
N ASP A 51 -1.92 -0.42 5.12
CA ASP A 51 -1.85 -0.31 3.66
C ASP A 51 -0.84 -1.31 3.05
N SER A 52 -0.89 -1.47 1.74
CA SER A 52 0.14 -2.23 1.01
C SER A 52 1.51 -1.64 1.28
N PHE A 53 2.53 -2.50 1.37
CA PHE A 53 3.91 -2.16 1.71
C PHE A 53 4.10 -1.63 3.15
N GLY A 54 3.03 -1.54 3.94
CA GLY A 54 3.08 -1.10 5.33
C GLY A 54 3.66 -2.15 6.27
N PRO A 55 4.11 -1.74 7.46
CA PRO A 55 4.70 -2.63 8.46
C PRO A 55 3.72 -3.72 8.95
N ALA A 56 2.43 -3.43 9.06
CA ALA A 56 1.43 -4.44 9.45
C ALA A 56 1.22 -5.52 8.37
N ARG A 57 1.69 -5.26 7.14
CA ARG A 57 1.72 -6.21 6.02
C ARG A 57 3.11 -6.77 5.75
N GLN A 58 4.12 -6.46 6.56
CA GLN A 58 5.50 -6.92 6.36
C GLN A 58 6.02 -6.61 4.95
N GLY A 59 5.72 -5.41 4.43
CA GLY A 59 6.12 -5.02 3.07
C GLY A 59 5.29 -5.64 1.93
N GLN A 60 4.29 -6.47 2.23
CA GLN A 60 3.46 -7.17 1.25
C GLN A 60 2.25 -6.35 0.79
N LEU A 61 1.49 -6.87 -0.17
CA LEU A 61 0.23 -6.26 -0.62
C LEU A 61 -0.85 -6.36 0.47
N ASP A 62 -1.80 -5.44 0.47
CA ASP A 62 -2.96 -5.51 1.37
C ASP A 62 -3.94 -6.63 1.00
N CYS A 63 -4.79 -7.01 1.95
CA CYS A 63 -5.79 -8.07 1.80
C CYS A 63 -6.96 -7.65 0.89
N ALA A 64 -7.78 -8.62 0.50
CA ALA A 64 -9.05 -8.31 -0.14
C ALA A 64 -10.05 -7.71 0.86
N TRP A 65 -10.75 -6.65 0.44
CA TRP A 65 -11.76 -5.98 1.24
C TRP A 65 -13.16 -6.24 0.67
N TYR A 66 -14.12 -6.33 1.58
CA TYR A 66 -15.52 -6.53 1.28
C TYR A 66 -16.37 -5.49 2.00
N THR A 67 -17.46 -5.10 1.37
CA THR A 67 -18.47 -4.21 1.94
C THR A 67 -19.85 -4.73 1.57
N ARG A 68 -20.89 -4.12 2.13
CA ARG A 68 -22.28 -4.52 1.87
C ARG A 68 -22.62 -4.37 0.38
N PRO A 69 -23.48 -5.24 -0.18
CA PRO A 69 -24.20 -6.37 0.48
C PRO A 69 -23.35 -7.65 0.63
N GLU A 70 -23.80 -8.59 1.46
CA GLU A 70 -23.10 -9.87 1.72
C GLU A 70 -22.99 -10.78 0.48
N GLU A 71 -23.92 -10.66 -0.47
CA GLU A 71 -23.86 -11.35 -1.74
C GLU A 71 -24.15 -10.34 -2.87
N TYR A 72 -23.24 -10.28 -3.83
CA TYR A 72 -23.39 -9.44 -5.01
C TYR A 72 -23.17 -10.26 -6.28
N ARG A 73 -24.22 -10.42 -7.09
CA ARG A 73 -24.19 -11.20 -8.35
C ARG A 73 -23.67 -12.64 -8.18
N GLY A 74 -24.05 -13.31 -7.09
CA GLY A 74 -23.59 -14.67 -6.78
C GLY A 74 -22.21 -14.75 -6.12
N LEU A 75 -21.51 -13.62 -5.94
CA LEU A 75 -20.24 -13.54 -5.21
C LEU A 75 -20.53 -13.24 -3.75
N LYS A 76 -20.19 -14.18 -2.87
CA LYS A 76 -20.38 -14.05 -1.42
C LYS A 76 -19.14 -13.47 -0.75
N VAL A 77 -19.38 -12.68 0.30
CA VAL A 77 -18.35 -12.32 1.27
C VAL A 77 -17.87 -13.60 1.97
N PRO A 78 -16.56 -13.81 2.17
CA PRO A 78 -16.03 -14.94 2.92
C PRO A 78 -16.66 -15.06 4.32
N ASP A 79 -17.02 -16.29 4.71
CA ASP A 79 -17.69 -16.57 5.98
C ASP A 79 -16.86 -16.12 7.19
N GLU A 80 -15.52 -16.14 7.08
CA GLU A 80 -14.58 -15.61 8.07
C GLU A 80 -14.88 -14.16 8.45
N LEU A 81 -15.38 -13.36 7.50
CA LEU A 81 -15.60 -11.92 7.66
C LEU A 81 -17.00 -11.58 8.21
N LEU A 82 -17.91 -12.54 8.23
CA LEU A 82 -19.31 -12.34 8.66
C LEU A 82 -19.51 -12.61 10.16
N GLY A 83 -18.66 -13.45 10.77
CA GLY A 83 -18.85 -13.96 12.13
C GLY A 83 -18.42 -13.05 13.28
N GLY A 84 -17.86 -11.86 13.00
CA GLY A 84 -17.39 -10.90 14.02
C GLY A 84 -16.19 -11.37 14.88
N ASP A 85 -15.66 -12.58 14.64
CA ASP A 85 -14.46 -13.09 15.30
C ASP A 85 -13.21 -12.35 14.77
N HIS A 86 -12.75 -11.37 15.55
CA HIS A 86 -11.60 -10.55 15.19
C HIS A 86 -10.32 -11.36 14.94
N GLN A 87 -10.09 -12.47 15.65
CA GLN A 87 -8.90 -13.31 15.44
C GLN A 87 -9.02 -14.12 14.15
N ARG A 88 -10.22 -14.59 13.82
CA ARG A 88 -10.47 -15.28 12.55
C ARG A 88 -10.36 -14.32 11.36
N ILE A 89 -10.89 -13.12 11.50
CA ILE A 89 -10.78 -12.05 10.49
C ILE A 89 -9.32 -11.70 10.24
N GLU A 90 -8.52 -11.49 11.28
CA GLU A 90 -7.13 -11.09 11.10
C GLU A 90 -6.29 -12.20 10.46
N ARG A 91 -6.49 -13.46 10.87
CA ARG A 91 -5.85 -14.61 10.21
C ARG A 91 -6.21 -14.69 8.72
N TRP A 92 -7.48 -14.47 8.38
CA TRP A 92 -7.92 -14.45 6.99
C TRP A 92 -7.27 -13.29 6.21
N ARG A 93 -7.16 -12.10 6.79
CA ARG A 93 -6.53 -10.93 6.15
C ARG A 93 -5.05 -11.17 5.86
N LEU A 94 -4.31 -11.72 6.82
CA LEU A 94 -2.90 -12.09 6.63
C LEU A 94 -2.73 -13.14 5.52
N GLN A 95 -3.59 -14.17 5.50
CA GLN A 95 -3.57 -15.17 4.44
C GLN A 95 -3.88 -14.56 3.06
N SER A 96 -4.95 -13.75 2.97
CA SER A 96 -5.35 -13.08 1.73
C SER A 96 -4.25 -12.15 1.19
N SER A 97 -3.61 -11.37 2.07
CA SER A 97 -2.46 -10.51 1.74
C SER A 97 -1.30 -11.32 1.14
N ARG A 98 -0.93 -12.44 1.78
CA ARG A 98 0.15 -13.31 1.31
C ARG A 98 -0.16 -13.97 -0.04
N GLU A 99 -1.36 -14.50 -0.21
CA GLU A 99 -1.81 -15.12 -1.46
C GLU A 99 -1.79 -14.12 -2.63
N ARG A 100 -2.30 -12.89 -2.40
CA ARG A 100 -2.26 -11.81 -3.39
C ARG A 100 -0.83 -11.43 -3.75
N THR A 101 0.04 -11.32 -2.76
CA THR A 101 1.45 -10.99 -2.96
C THR A 101 2.14 -12.06 -3.78
N GLN A 102 1.97 -13.34 -3.43
CA GLN A 102 2.52 -14.46 -4.20
C GLN A 102 2.07 -14.46 -5.67
N MET A 103 0.81 -14.10 -5.92
CA MET A 103 0.25 -14.13 -7.28
C MET A 103 0.64 -12.89 -8.11
N TRP A 104 0.75 -11.69 -7.51
CA TRP A 104 0.85 -10.42 -8.25
C TRP A 104 2.22 -9.74 -8.12
N ARG A 105 2.88 -9.91 -6.97
CA ARG A 105 4.17 -9.31 -6.63
C ARG A 105 5.03 -10.30 -5.83
N PRO A 106 5.37 -11.46 -6.42
CA PRO A 106 6.15 -12.49 -5.71
C PRO A 106 7.52 -11.97 -5.26
N ASP A 107 8.03 -10.91 -5.89
CA ASP A 107 9.24 -10.20 -5.49
C ASP A 107 9.18 -9.60 -4.07
N LEU A 108 7.99 -9.41 -3.50
CA LEU A 108 7.80 -8.86 -2.16
C LEU A 108 7.70 -9.93 -1.06
N LEU A 109 7.71 -11.22 -1.39
CA LEU A 109 7.54 -12.29 -0.38
C LEU A 109 8.77 -12.46 0.53
N ASP A 110 9.95 -12.19 -0.01
CA ASP A 110 11.24 -12.32 0.67
C ASP A 110 11.90 -10.94 0.91
N ALA A 111 11.17 -9.85 0.65
CA ALA A 111 11.64 -8.52 0.95
C ALA A 111 11.63 -8.34 2.48
N GLU A 112 12.80 -8.05 3.07
CA GLU A 112 12.85 -7.55 4.44
C GLU A 112 11.93 -6.33 4.53
N ALA A 113 11.07 -6.30 5.56
CA ALA A 113 10.25 -5.11 5.80
C ALA A 113 11.21 -3.92 5.92
N PRO A 114 11.00 -2.84 5.16
CA PRO A 114 11.86 -1.67 5.29
C PRO A 114 11.77 -1.14 6.73
N ASP A 115 12.94 -0.88 7.34
CA ASP A 115 13.09 -0.28 8.68
C ASP A 115 12.28 1.01 8.85
#